data_AF-A0A7W3PC13-F1
#
_entry.id   AF-A0A7W3PC13-F1
#
_cell.length_a   1.000
_cell.length_b   1.000
_cell.length_c   1.000
_cell.angle_alpha   90.00
_cell.angle_beta   90.00
_cell.angle_gamma   90.00
#
_symmetry.space_group_name_H-M   'P 1'
#
loop_
_entity.id
_entity.type
_entity.pdbx_description
1 polymer ?
#
loop_
_entity_poly.entity_id
_entity_poly.type
_entity_poly.pdbx_seq_one_letter_code
_entity_poly.pdbx_strand_id
1 'polypeptide(L)'
;MSRPRPERSLTLPDDGAASATDLAETLTTAALSDIPRGAPEPVWPDFGDHDEAARRAVAAVAAMLGRPVPDRPKEPRSSAEWLARRWEADESTLVNVSRDMSRTLQRLHAYALQRWVDRHPDDVAVFGPGGAPQRAALDLGNGTSVSVPSVATVLFPAGSAYDTAVAVEVAYRYGQPTITAFTPPGGLALAERVLADLARTLEEDHPYRGGVLSARSGNGTVDLMPVKHTVQVRGDVVLPAELWREVDLFCSSVTTRRDALRALGHTTSRGLLLAGKPGVGKTKLTRVIATELAGPLTVVLVTAEVLRTWMTELYEEIRGLGPCLVVLEEIDSVASKGSRGDTSFAEFLDALDGTRSSDDVLTVGTTNDPDSLDPAVKRPGRFDTIIEVPPPDQTGRTEILRLFLPPDAPVDVDLVASYLDGATGADLREVARRSILEHGPDGLTTGRVADVATSGRWKPAPVAGNYL
;
A
#
# COMPACT_ATOMS: atom_id res chain seq x y z
N MET A 1 28.93 -30.41 76.74
CA MET A 1 27.48 -30.54 76.48
C MET A 1 27.15 -29.71 75.24
N SER A 2 27.08 -30.36 74.08
CA SER A 2 26.64 -29.73 72.82
C SER A 2 25.13 -29.50 72.85
N ARG A 3 24.70 -28.32 72.40
CA ARG A 3 23.37 -28.11 71.82
C ARG A 3 23.56 -27.79 70.33
N PRO A 4 22.75 -28.37 69.42
CA PRO A 4 22.89 -28.14 67.99
C PRO A 4 22.44 -26.72 67.63
N ARG A 5 23.11 -26.10 66.64
CA ARG A 5 22.61 -24.91 65.96
C ARG A 5 21.40 -25.33 65.09
N PRO A 6 20.33 -24.52 65.01
CA PRO A 6 19.21 -24.86 64.15
C PRO A 6 19.63 -24.68 62.69
N GLU A 7 19.53 -25.74 61.89
CA GLU A 7 19.45 -25.60 60.43
C GLU A 7 18.18 -24.82 60.12
N ARG A 8 18.32 -23.64 59.51
CA ARG A 8 17.19 -22.91 58.93
C ARG A 8 17.11 -23.30 57.45
N SER A 9 16.20 -24.20 57.11
CA SER A 9 15.80 -24.40 55.71
C SER A 9 14.98 -23.20 55.26
N LEU A 10 15.38 -22.59 54.15
CA LEU A 10 14.52 -21.65 53.41
C LEU A 10 13.55 -22.48 52.57
N THR A 11 12.32 -22.62 53.04
CA THR A 11 11.20 -23.09 52.21
C THR A 11 10.68 -21.89 51.41
N LEU A 12 10.84 -21.95 50.09
CA LEU A 12 10.13 -21.07 49.16
C LEU A 12 8.65 -21.50 49.11
N PRO A 13 7.69 -20.57 48.97
CA PRO A 13 6.29 -20.93 48.80
C PRO A 13 6.09 -21.63 47.46
N ASP A 14 5.49 -22.81 47.50
CA ASP A 14 4.96 -23.48 46.31
C ASP A 14 3.72 -22.71 45.82
N ASP A 15 3.67 -22.54 44.49
CA ASP A 15 2.61 -21.95 43.67
C ASP A 15 2.38 -20.43 43.75
N GLY A 16 2.86 -19.74 42.72
CA GLY A 16 2.48 -18.36 42.36
C GLY A 16 3.68 -17.47 42.08
N ALA A 17 3.72 -16.85 40.90
CA ALA A 17 4.79 -15.98 40.42
C ALA A 17 5.17 -14.90 41.45
N ALA A 18 6.26 -15.11 42.19
CA ALA A 18 6.92 -14.08 42.97
C ALA A 18 7.52 -13.06 42.01
N SER A 19 7.17 -11.79 42.18
CA SER A 19 7.74 -10.71 41.38
C SER A 19 9.22 -10.51 41.74
N ALA A 20 10.03 -9.94 40.84
CA ALA A 20 11.42 -9.57 41.15
C ALA A 20 11.53 -8.64 42.39
N THR A 21 10.43 -7.98 42.76
CA THR A 21 10.28 -7.17 43.97
C THR A 21 10.21 -8.02 45.26
N ASP A 22 9.60 -9.20 45.22
CA ASP A 22 9.47 -10.10 46.38
C ASP A 22 10.80 -10.78 46.75
N LEU A 23 11.64 -11.05 45.75
CA LEU A 23 13.01 -11.56 45.94
C LEU A 23 13.93 -10.49 46.59
N ALA A 24 13.71 -9.20 46.28
CA ALA A 24 14.49 -8.10 46.84
C ALA A 24 14.19 -7.88 48.34
N GLU A 25 12.94 -8.04 48.77
CA GLU A 25 12.55 -7.95 50.19
C GLU A 25 13.01 -9.17 51.01
N THR A 26 13.01 -10.37 50.43
CA THR A 26 13.43 -11.59 51.12
C THR A 26 14.94 -11.60 51.42
N LEU A 27 15.75 -10.98 50.55
CA LEU A 27 17.21 -10.93 50.68
C LEU A 27 17.72 -9.83 51.65
N THR A 28 16.85 -8.98 52.20
CA THR A 28 17.26 -7.88 53.09
C THR A 28 17.65 -8.35 54.52
N THR A 29 17.49 -9.63 54.86
CA THR A 29 17.65 -10.14 56.26
C THR A 29 18.75 -11.19 56.44
N ALA A 30 19.83 -11.15 55.66
CA ALA A 30 20.99 -12.05 55.86
C ALA A 30 22.34 -11.30 55.81
N ALA A 31 22.87 -11.05 57.00
CA ALA A 31 24.27 -10.78 57.39
C ALA A 31 25.29 -10.36 56.30
N LEU A 32 25.58 -9.06 56.26
CA LEU A 32 26.79 -8.48 55.67
C LEU A 32 27.92 -8.50 56.71
N SER A 33 28.78 -9.51 56.65
CA SER A 33 30.07 -9.53 57.35
C SER A 33 31.01 -10.53 56.69
N ASP A 34 31.58 -10.15 55.54
CA ASP A 34 32.93 -10.49 55.06
C ASP A 34 33.04 -10.19 53.55
N ILE A 35 33.51 -8.98 53.21
CA ILE A 35 33.91 -8.66 51.83
C ILE A 35 35.37 -8.20 51.85
N PRO A 36 36.29 -8.91 51.17
CA PRO A 36 37.71 -8.53 51.10
C PRO A 36 37.89 -7.18 50.39
N ARG A 37 38.67 -6.27 50.99
CA ARG A 37 39.13 -5.04 50.33
C ARG A 37 40.20 -5.39 49.29
N GLY A 38 39.99 -5.02 48.03
CA GLY A 38 40.94 -5.24 46.93
C GLY A 38 40.40 -5.99 45.71
N ALA A 39 39.09 -6.23 45.61
CA ALA A 39 38.52 -6.82 44.41
C ALA A 39 38.61 -5.85 43.22
N PRO A 40 38.83 -6.34 41.98
CA PRO A 40 38.85 -5.51 40.78
C PRO A 40 37.56 -4.69 40.66
N GLU A 41 37.64 -3.54 39.97
CA GLU A 41 36.45 -2.76 39.63
C GLU A 41 35.40 -3.69 39.02
N PRO A 42 34.13 -3.59 39.47
CA PRO A 42 33.09 -4.43 38.90
C PRO A 42 33.01 -4.13 37.41
N VAL A 43 33.10 -5.17 36.58
CA VAL A 43 32.82 -5.10 35.16
C VAL A 43 31.38 -5.56 34.99
N TRP A 44 30.57 -4.84 34.22
CA TRP A 44 29.27 -5.37 33.81
C TRP A 44 29.49 -6.75 33.18
N PRO A 45 28.84 -7.82 33.66
CA PRO A 45 28.76 -9.05 32.88
C PRO A 45 28.26 -8.70 31.49
N ASP A 46 28.81 -9.35 30.46
CA ASP A 46 28.34 -9.14 29.10
C ASP A 46 26.93 -9.74 28.96
N PHE A 47 25.92 -8.91 29.22
CA PHE A 47 24.52 -9.21 28.99
C PHE A 47 24.12 -8.95 27.52
N GLY A 48 25.08 -8.59 26.66
CA GLY A 48 24.81 -7.99 25.37
C GLY A 48 24.00 -6.70 25.48
N ASP A 49 23.37 -6.32 24.37
CA ASP A 49 22.63 -5.06 24.27
C ASP A 49 21.26 -5.07 24.99
N HIS A 50 20.81 -6.16 25.64
CA HIS A 50 19.53 -6.23 26.35
C HIS A 50 19.49 -7.05 27.65
N ASP A 51 19.12 -6.40 28.76
CA ASP A 51 17.80 -6.49 29.42
C ASP A 51 17.80 -5.48 30.58
N GLU A 52 16.89 -4.51 30.55
CA GLU A 52 16.79 -3.49 31.61
C GLU A 52 16.51 -4.14 32.98
N ALA A 53 15.77 -5.26 33.00
CA ALA A 53 15.50 -6.01 34.21
C ALA A 53 16.76 -6.69 34.76
N ALA A 54 17.54 -7.37 33.93
CA ALA A 54 18.81 -7.97 34.32
C ALA A 54 19.82 -6.92 34.84
N ARG A 55 19.88 -5.75 34.18
CA ARG A 55 20.76 -4.65 34.60
C ARG A 55 20.29 -4.01 35.91
N ARG A 56 18.98 -3.84 36.12
CA ARG A 56 18.40 -3.39 37.39
C ARG A 56 18.68 -4.39 38.51
N ALA A 57 18.60 -5.70 38.24
CA ALA A 57 18.92 -6.73 39.20
C ALA A 57 20.41 -6.69 39.61
N VAL A 58 21.32 -6.52 38.65
CA VAL A 58 22.77 -6.42 38.92
C VAL A 58 23.12 -5.13 39.64
N ALA A 59 22.50 -4.00 39.29
CA ALA A 59 22.67 -2.74 40.01
C ALA A 59 22.15 -2.85 41.46
N ALA A 60 21.01 -3.52 41.68
CA ALA A 60 20.47 -3.78 43.01
C ALA A 60 21.42 -4.68 43.83
N VAL A 61 21.94 -5.76 43.23
CA VAL A 61 22.93 -6.64 43.87
C VAL A 61 24.22 -5.89 44.20
N ALA A 62 24.75 -5.07 43.27
CA ALA A 62 25.93 -4.26 43.51
C ALA A 62 25.73 -3.27 44.67
N ALA A 63 24.56 -2.62 44.72
CA ALA A 63 24.16 -1.74 45.81
C ALA A 63 24.05 -2.50 47.15
N MET A 64 23.46 -3.69 47.16
CA MET A 64 23.38 -4.56 48.36
C MET A 64 24.75 -5.02 48.86
N LEU A 65 25.71 -5.24 47.96
CA LEU A 65 27.08 -5.63 48.27
C LEU A 65 28.01 -4.44 48.58
N GLY A 66 27.50 -3.21 48.60
CA GLY A 66 28.29 -2.00 48.85
C GLY A 66 29.36 -1.74 47.79
N ARG A 67 29.16 -2.24 46.56
CA ARG A 67 30.09 -2.04 45.44
C ARG A 67 29.65 -0.87 44.57
N PRO A 68 30.59 -0.15 43.93
CA PRO A 68 30.23 0.84 42.93
C PRO A 68 29.43 0.16 41.80
N VAL A 69 28.35 0.81 41.36
CA VAL A 69 27.62 0.35 40.19
C VAL A 69 28.52 0.62 38.98
N PRO A 70 28.84 -0.40 38.15
CA PRO A 70 29.70 -0.18 37.00
C PRO A 70 29.10 0.85 36.03
N ASP A 71 29.96 1.64 35.38
CA ASP A 71 29.51 2.65 34.43
C ASP A 71 28.74 2.01 33.28
N ARG A 72 27.56 2.56 32.99
CA ARG A 72 26.70 2.07 31.91
C ARG A 72 27.47 2.17 30.59
N PRO A 73 27.66 1.08 29.82
CA PRO A 73 28.13 1.21 28.45
C PRO A 73 27.14 2.10 27.69
N LYS A 74 27.64 3.19 27.09
CA LYS A 74 26.78 4.12 26.35
C LYS A 74 26.04 3.34 25.27
N GLU A 75 24.72 3.47 25.24
CA GLU A 75 23.93 2.90 24.16
C GLU A 75 24.43 3.45 22.82
N PRO A 76 24.55 2.59 21.79
CA PRO A 76 25.00 3.05 20.49
C PRO A 76 24.02 4.08 19.95
N ARG A 77 24.56 5.16 19.38
CA ARG A 77 23.77 6.30 18.90
C ARG A 77 23.21 6.08 17.51
N SER A 78 23.73 5.08 16.80
CA SER A 78 23.37 4.72 15.44
C SER A 78 23.45 3.21 15.25
N SER A 79 22.79 2.70 14.21
CA SER A 79 22.95 1.30 13.78
C SER A 79 24.38 1.00 13.35
N ALA A 80 25.09 1.97 12.76
CA ALA A 80 26.49 1.81 12.40
C ALA A 80 27.39 1.62 13.64
N GLU A 81 27.19 2.44 14.69
CA GLU A 81 27.90 2.29 15.97
C GLU A 81 27.58 0.94 16.63
N TRP A 82 26.31 0.51 16.57
CA TRP A 82 25.88 -0.80 17.09
C TRP A 82 26.55 -1.97 16.33
N LEU A 83 26.54 -1.93 15.00
CA LEU A 83 27.15 -2.96 14.15
C LEU A 83 28.68 -3.00 14.26
N ALA A 84 29.33 -1.84 14.37
CA ALA A 84 30.77 -1.72 14.54
C ALA A 84 31.25 -2.46 15.79
N ARG A 85 30.52 -2.31 16.91
CA ARG A 85 30.79 -3.05 18.15
C ARG A 85 30.63 -4.56 17.97
N ARG A 86 29.59 -5.00 17.24
CA ARG A 86 29.29 -6.43 17.00
C ARG A 86 30.26 -7.11 16.04
N TRP A 87 30.81 -6.36 15.10
CA TRP A 87 31.81 -6.86 14.15
C TRP A 87 33.25 -6.57 14.57
N GLU A 88 33.46 -6.00 15.76
CA GLU A 88 34.79 -5.59 16.26
C GLU A 88 35.56 -4.73 15.24
N ALA A 89 34.83 -3.85 14.56
CA ALA A 89 35.33 -3.01 13.48
C ALA A 89 35.21 -1.51 13.84
N ASP A 90 35.96 -0.67 13.13
CA ASP A 90 35.80 0.78 13.22
C ASP A 90 34.55 1.22 12.43
N GLU A 91 33.70 2.06 13.02
CA GLU A 91 32.45 2.53 12.40
C GLU A 91 32.69 3.17 11.01
N SER A 92 33.80 3.88 10.83
CA SER A 92 34.15 4.54 9.56
C SER A 92 34.55 3.57 8.45
N THR A 93 34.83 2.31 8.80
CA THR A 93 35.24 1.27 7.85
C THR A 93 34.08 0.40 7.38
N LEU A 94 32.91 0.52 8.00
CA LEU A 94 31.71 -0.21 7.58
C LEU A 94 31.24 0.25 6.22
N VAL A 95 30.89 -0.71 5.37
CA VAL A 95 30.29 -0.41 4.07
C VAL A 95 28.78 -0.45 4.21
N ASN A 96 28.11 0.60 3.74
CA ASN A 96 26.67 0.66 3.69
C ASN A 96 26.17 1.15 2.33
N VAL A 97 25.08 0.55 1.85
CA VAL A 97 24.35 0.97 0.66
C VAL A 97 22.93 1.28 1.09
N SER A 98 22.45 2.48 0.77
CA SER A 98 21.12 2.96 1.16
C SER A 98 20.27 3.23 -0.05
N ARG A 99 18.97 2.95 0.04
CA ARG A 99 17.97 3.31 -0.96
C ARG A 99 16.81 4.04 -0.30
N ASP A 100 16.55 5.24 -0.78
CA ASP A 100 15.33 5.98 -0.45
C ASP A 100 14.17 5.42 -1.27
N MET A 101 12.98 5.41 -0.70
CA MET A 101 11.79 4.85 -1.33
C MET A 101 10.51 5.43 -0.71
N SER A 102 9.36 5.15 -1.33
CA SER A 102 8.08 5.48 -0.69
C SER A 102 7.92 4.73 0.63
N ARG A 103 7.05 5.26 1.49
CA ARG A 103 6.73 4.61 2.77
C ARG A 103 6.08 3.25 2.55
N THR A 104 5.29 3.12 1.51
CA THR A 104 4.68 1.85 1.12
C THR A 104 5.74 0.83 0.70
N LEU A 105 6.66 1.21 -0.19
CA LEU A 105 7.71 0.31 -0.66
C LEU A 105 8.67 -0.10 0.47
N GLN A 106 8.99 0.80 1.39
CA GLN A 106 9.76 0.47 2.59
C GLN A 106 9.08 -0.60 3.43
N ARG A 107 7.77 -0.47 3.69
CA ARG A 107 7.02 -1.46 4.46
C ARG A 107 6.94 -2.81 3.75
N LEU A 108 6.85 -2.81 2.42
CA LEU A 108 6.86 -4.05 1.62
C LEU A 108 8.23 -4.74 1.66
N HIS A 109 9.33 -3.98 1.60
CA HIS A 109 10.65 -4.56 1.81
C HIS A 109 10.87 -4.99 3.27
N ALA A 110 10.31 -4.29 4.26
CA ALA A 110 10.32 -4.72 5.65
C ALA A 110 9.51 -6.01 5.86
N TYR A 111 8.43 -6.21 5.09
CA TYR A 111 7.71 -7.48 5.01
C TYR A 111 8.60 -8.61 4.47
N ALA A 112 9.32 -8.37 3.37
CA ALA A 112 10.30 -9.33 2.84
C ALA A 112 11.42 -9.63 3.85
N LEU A 113 11.90 -8.60 4.56
CA LEU A 113 12.93 -8.74 5.60
C LEU A 113 12.42 -9.58 6.77
N GLN A 114 11.19 -9.37 7.22
CA GLN A 114 10.60 -10.18 8.29
C GLN A 114 10.60 -11.67 7.92
N ARG A 115 10.34 -12.02 6.66
CA ARG A 115 10.41 -13.42 6.20
C ARG A 115 11.82 -13.98 6.16
N TRP A 116 12.83 -13.13 5.96
CA TRP A 116 14.22 -13.56 6.09
C TRP A 116 14.57 -13.88 7.55
N VAL A 117 14.06 -13.06 8.49
CA VAL A 117 14.17 -13.31 9.94
C VAL A 117 13.47 -14.62 10.30
N ASP A 118 12.24 -14.84 9.82
CA ASP A 118 11.44 -16.03 10.14
C ASP A 118 12.09 -17.33 9.62
N ARG A 119 12.95 -17.25 8.60
CA ARG A 119 13.74 -18.39 8.08
C ARG A 119 15.00 -18.70 8.91
N HIS A 120 15.45 -17.78 9.76
CA HIS A 120 16.66 -17.90 10.58
C HIS A 120 16.38 -17.46 12.04
N PRO A 121 15.39 -18.04 12.73
CA PRO A 121 14.89 -17.52 14.00
C PRO A 121 15.92 -17.57 15.15
N ASP A 122 16.85 -18.53 15.11
CA ASP A 122 17.80 -18.76 16.19
C ASP A 122 19.13 -18.00 16.03
N ASP A 123 19.40 -17.46 14.84
CA ASP A 123 20.70 -16.86 14.51
C ASP A 123 20.64 -15.33 14.37
N VAL A 124 19.46 -14.73 14.20
CA VAL A 124 19.33 -13.31 13.85
C VAL A 124 19.20 -12.42 15.09
N ALA A 125 19.99 -11.35 15.13
CA ALA A 125 19.85 -10.30 16.14
C ALA A 125 19.07 -9.11 15.58
N VAL A 126 18.02 -8.67 16.30
CA VAL A 126 17.21 -7.50 15.92
C VAL A 126 17.41 -6.39 16.95
N PHE A 127 17.74 -5.20 16.45
CA PHE A 127 18.00 -4.01 17.24
C PHE A 127 17.12 -2.84 16.78
N GLY A 128 16.72 -1.96 17.68
CA GLY A 128 16.10 -0.68 17.33
C GLY A 128 16.71 0.50 18.08
N PRO A 129 16.35 1.75 17.72
CA PRO A 129 16.82 2.94 18.43
C PRO A 129 16.39 2.88 19.91
N GLY A 130 17.35 2.95 20.84
CA GLY A 130 17.08 2.73 22.27
C GLY A 130 16.87 1.26 22.65
N GLY A 131 17.32 0.34 21.79
CA GLY A 131 17.32 -1.09 22.01
C GLY A 131 16.21 -1.84 21.28
N ALA A 132 14.94 -1.45 21.43
CA ALA A 132 13.82 -2.22 20.89
C ALA A 132 13.41 -1.78 19.45
N PRO A 133 13.16 -2.72 18.52
CA PRO A 133 12.67 -2.39 17.19
C PRO A 133 11.24 -1.81 17.24
N GLN A 134 10.98 -0.80 16.41
CA GLN A 134 9.62 -0.30 16.20
C GLN A 134 8.94 -1.12 15.11
N ARG A 135 7.64 -1.34 15.26
CA ARG A 135 6.83 -2.12 14.32
C ARG A 135 5.61 -1.32 13.87
N ALA A 136 5.19 -1.55 12.64
CA ALA A 136 3.96 -1.02 12.07
C ALA A 136 3.09 -2.15 11.52
N ALA A 137 1.78 -1.91 11.49
CA ALA A 137 0.85 -2.79 10.78
C ALA A 137 0.98 -2.55 9.27
N LEU A 138 1.02 -3.63 8.50
CA LEU A 138 0.90 -3.66 7.05
C LEU A 138 -0.38 -4.41 6.71
N ASP A 139 -1.34 -3.74 6.08
CA ASP A 139 -2.53 -4.38 5.53
C ASP A 139 -2.15 -5.10 4.23
N LEU A 140 -2.46 -6.38 4.13
CA LEU A 140 -2.14 -7.20 2.95
C LEU A 140 -3.28 -7.18 1.91
N GLY A 141 -4.40 -6.51 2.18
CA GLY A 141 -5.51 -6.36 1.24
C GLY A 141 -6.47 -7.54 1.15
N ASN A 142 -6.11 -8.69 1.74
CA ASN A 142 -6.95 -9.88 1.84
C ASN A 142 -7.69 -10.00 3.18
N GLY A 143 -7.82 -8.88 3.91
CA GLY A 143 -8.39 -8.83 5.27
C GLY A 143 -7.42 -9.24 6.37
N THR A 144 -6.18 -9.59 6.02
CA THR A 144 -5.10 -9.88 6.98
C THR A 144 -4.18 -8.68 7.10
N SER A 145 -3.73 -8.39 8.32
CA SER A 145 -2.64 -7.46 8.56
C SER A 145 -1.51 -8.16 9.30
N VAL A 146 -0.28 -7.83 8.92
CA VAL A 146 0.94 -8.35 9.54
C VAL A 146 1.71 -7.23 10.19
N SER A 147 2.40 -7.54 11.29
CA SER A 147 3.30 -6.61 11.94
C SER A 147 4.66 -6.70 11.26
N VAL A 148 5.15 -5.59 10.71
CA VAL A 148 6.46 -5.49 10.06
C VAL A 148 7.35 -4.49 10.80
N PRO A 149 8.68 -4.64 10.77
CA PRO A 149 9.58 -3.62 11.30
C PRO A 149 9.38 -2.28 10.59
N SER A 150 9.17 -1.20 11.35
CA SER A 150 9.10 0.17 10.82
C SER A 150 10.36 0.96 11.12
N VAL A 151 11.05 0.63 12.22
CA VAL A 151 12.41 1.09 12.50
C VAL A 151 13.16 -0.05 13.18
N ALA A 152 14.11 -0.67 12.50
CA ALA A 152 14.90 -1.78 13.03
C ALA A 152 16.17 -2.01 12.23
N THR A 153 17.18 -2.57 12.86
CA THR A 153 18.39 -3.12 12.25
C THR A 153 18.45 -4.61 12.56
N VAL A 154 18.50 -5.41 11.50
CA VAL A 154 18.50 -6.87 11.57
C VAL A 154 19.87 -7.37 11.15
N LEU A 155 20.61 -7.98 12.06
CA LEU A 155 21.92 -8.56 11.82
C LEU A 155 21.80 -10.07 11.56
N PHE A 156 22.25 -10.48 10.39
CA PHE A 156 22.41 -11.86 9.96
C PHE A 156 23.87 -12.29 10.13
N PRO A 157 24.20 -13.25 11.02
CA PRO A 157 25.56 -13.76 11.16
C PRO A 157 26.08 -14.43 9.89
N ALA A 158 27.40 -14.54 9.78
CA ALA A 158 28.05 -15.32 8.73
C ALA A 158 27.54 -16.78 8.75
N GLY A 159 27.20 -17.30 7.57
CA GLY A 159 26.63 -18.64 7.38
C GLY A 159 25.11 -18.75 7.54
N SER A 160 24.42 -17.67 7.95
CA SER A 160 22.94 -17.66 8.00
C SER A 160 22.35 -17.40 6.60
N ALA A 161 22.23 -16.13 6.20
CA ALA A 161 21.76 -15.72 4.88
C ALA A 161 22.91 -15.62 3.85
N TYR A 162 24.13 -15.33 4.29
CA TYR A 162 25.32 -15.14 3.46
C TYR A 162 26.58 -15.66 4.17
N ASP A 163 27.63 -15.99 3.42
CA ASP A 163 28.93 -16.45 3.98
C ASP A 163 29.61 -15.41 4.87
N THR A 164 29.32 -14.12 4.63
CA THR A 164 29.78 -12.99 5.45
C THR A 164 28.60 -12.43 6.23
N ALA A 165 28.82 -12.00 7.47
CA ALA A 165 27.78 -11.34 8.25
C ALA A 165 27.29 -10.05 7.54
N VAL A 166 25.98 -9.83 7.53
CA VAL A 166 25.35 -8.66 6.92
C VAL A 166 24.25 -8.13 7.83
N ALA A 167 23.93 -6.85 7.71
CA ALA A 167 22.76 -6.31 8.39
C ALA A 167 21.87 -5.50 7.45
N VAL A 168 20.58 -5.50 7.71
CA VAL A 168 19.58 -4.70 6.98
C VAL A 168 18.87 -3.80 7.96
N GLU A 169 18.92 -2.50 7.70
CA GLU A 169 18.25 -1.46 8.45
C GLU A 169 17.01 -0.96 7.68
N VAL A 170 15.91 -0.84 8.41
CA VAL A 170 14.71 -0.09 8.04
C VAL A 170 14.68 1.14 8.93
N ALA A 171 14.73 2.35 8.36
CA ALA A 171 14.79 3.58 9.13
C ALA A 171 14.21 4.79 8.38
N TYR A 172 14.07 5.92 9.07
CA TYR A 172 13.76 7.21 8.46
C TYR A 172 14.98 8.11 8.52
N ARG A 173 15.61 8.42 7.38
CA ARG A 173 16.76 9.33 7.31
C ARG A 173 16.31 10.70 6.82
N TYR A 174 16.48 11.73 7.64
CA TYR A 174 15.97 13.09 7.35
C TYR A 174 14.46 13.11 7.01
N GLY A 175 13.68 12.22 7.62
CA GLY A 175 12.25 12.07 7.37
C GLY A 175 11.89 11.21 6.15
N GLN A 176 12.87 10.80 5.33
CA GLN A 176 12.66 9.93 4.18
C GLN A 176 12.71 8.45 4.58
N PRO A 177 11.76 7.61 4.13
CA PRO A 177 11.83 6.16 4.30
C PRO A 177 13.04 5.59 3.54
N THR A 178 13.93 4.91 4.26
CA THR A 178 15.16 4.33 3.69
C THR A 178 15.30 2.87 4.10
N ILE A 179 15.89 2.06 3.22
CA ILE A 179 16.46 0.76 3.58
C ILE A 179 17.94 0.77 3.31
N THR A 180 18.72 0.26 4.26
CA THR A 180 20.18 0.24 4.19
C THR A 180 20.70 -1.16 4.43
N ALA A 181 21.57 -1.66 3.54
CA ALA A 181 22.35 -2.86 3.81
C ALA A 181 23.73 -2.46 4.33
N PHE A 182 24.18 -3.09 5.41
CA PHE A 182 25.49 -2.93 6.01
C PHE A 182 26.30 -4.21 5.86
N THR A 183 27.60 -4.05 5.62
CA THR A 183 28.56 -5.15 5.55
C THR A 183 29.89 -4.74 6.21
N PRO A 184 30.72 -5.70 6.62
CA PRO A 184 32.11 -5.44 7.02
C PRO A 184 32.94 -4.75 5.92
N PRO A 185 34.12 -4.22 6.25
CA PRO A 185 34.98 -3.52 5.30
C PRO A 185 35.25 -4.32 4.01
N GLY A 186 35.12 -3.66 2.85
CA GLY A 186 35.31 -4.27 1.53
C GLY A 186 34.06 -4.96 0.94
N GLY A 187 32.92 -4.93 1.64
CA GLY A 187 31.68 -5.63 1.25
C GLY A 187 30.71 -4.90 0.30
N LEU A 188 31.15 -3.91 -0.50
CA LEU A 188 30.22 -3.09 -1.32
C LEU A 188 29.32 -3.92 -2.25
N ALA A 189 29.92 -4.82 -3.03
CA ALA A 189 29.16 -5.68 -3.94
C ALA A 189 28.21 -6.65 -3.19
N LEU A 190 28.52 -6.99 -1.95
CA LEU A 190 27.64 -7.79 -1.10
C LEU A 190 26.47 -6.93 -0.59
N ALA A 191 26.71 -5.70 -0.14
CA ALA A 191 25.65 -4.78 0.30
C ALA A 191 24.64 -4.48 -0.82
N GLU A 192 25.11 -4.25 -2.05
CA GLU A 192 24.24 -4.09 -3.22
C GLU A 192 23.42 -5.35 -3.51
N ARG A 193 24.06 -6.52 -3.42
CA ARG A 193 23.41 -7.82 -3.60
C ARG A 193 22.32 -8.08 -2.55
N VAL A 194 22.58 -7.76 -1.27
CA VAL A 194 21.60 -7.90 -0.19
C VAL A 194 20.31 -7.13 -0.51
N LEU A 195 20.42 -5.87 -0.94
CA LEU A 195 19.25 -5.08 -1.32
C LEU A 195 18.55 -5.63 -2.57
N ALA A 196 19.32 -6.14 -3.54
CA ALA A 196 18.75 -6.77 -4.74
C ALA A 196 18.01 -8.09 -4.42
N ASP A 197 18.56 -8.90 -3.52
CA ASP A 197 17.94 -10.15 -3.06
C ASP A 197 16.66 -9.87 -2.25
N LEU A 198 16.65 -8.81 -1.45
CA LEU A 198 15.47 -8.37 -0.71
C LEU A 198 14.36 -7.94 -1.67
N ALA A 199 14.69 -7.16 -2.70
CA ALA A 199 13.75 -6.78 -3.75
C ALA A 199 13.23 -8.01 -4.51
N ARG A 200 14.09 -8.98 -4.85
CA ARG A 200 13.68 -10.23 -5.50
C ARG A 200 12.73 -11.06 -4.64
N THR A 201 12.95 -11.11 -3.34
CA THR A 201 12.03 -11.79 -2.40
C THR A 201 10.64 -11.16 -2.46
N LEU A 202 10.56 -9.84 -2.55
CA LEU A 202 9.30 -9.12 -2.72
C LEU A 202 8.68 -9.40 -4.10
N GLU A 203 9.48 -9.51 -5.16
CA GLU A 203 9.01 -9.87 -6.50
C GLU A 203 8.47 -11.30 -6.59
N GLU A 204 9.00 -12.25 -5.82
CA GLU A 204 8.53 -13.64 -5.83
C GLU A 204 7.17 -13.79 -5.13
N ASP A 205 6.95 -13.03 -4.05
CA ASP A 205 5.73 -13.10 -3.25
C ASP A 205 5.30 -11.71 -2.76
N HIS A 206 4.78 -10.95 -3.72
CA HIS A 206 4.32 -9.59 -3.51
C HIS A 206 2.88 -9.60 -2.96
N PRO A 207 2.61 -9.10 -1.73
CA PRO A 207 1.30 -9.25 -1.09
C PRO A 207 0.17 -8.50 -1.82
N TYR A 208 0.52 -7.44 -2.56
CA TYR A 208 -0.45 -6.65 -3.31
C TYR A 208 -0.76 -7.18 -4.72
N ARG A 209 -0.05 -8.21 -5.21
CA ARG A 209 -0.25 -8.70 -6.57
C ARG A 209 -1.65 -9.27 -6.76
N GLY A 210 -2.29 -8.86 -7.84
CA GLY A 210 -3.68 -9.22 -8.14
C GLY A 210 -4.72 -8.50 -7.26
N GLY A 211 -4.29 -7.67 -6.30
CA GLY A 211 -5.16 -6.89 -5.45
C GLY A 211 -5.68 -5.62 -6.13
N VAL A 212 -6.57 -4.90 -5.43
CA VAL A 212 -7.00 -3.56 -5.81
C VAL A 212 -6.45 -2.56 -4.82
N LEU A 213 -5.66 -1.63 -5.33
CA LEU A 213 -4.93 -0.61 -4.60
C LEU A 213 -5.50 0.77 -4.90
N SER A 214 -5.41 1.68 -3.95
CA SER A 214 -5.58 3.11 -4.14
C SER A 214 -4.22 3.78 -4.04
N ALA A 215 -3.84 4.53 -5.08
CA ALA A 215 -2.67 5.39 -5.06
C ALA A 215 -3.07 6.75 -4.50
N ARG A 216 -2.43 7.16 -3.41
CA ARG A 216 -2.69 8.43 -2.71
C ARG A 216 -1.40 9.19 -2.48
N SER A 217 -1.51 10.50 -2.40
CA SER A 217 -0.39 11.34 -1.95
C SER A 217 -0.33 11.31 -0.42
N GLY A 218 0.86 11.08 0.12
CA GLY A 218 1.09 11.00 1.55
C GLY A 218 2.51 11.44 1.89
N ASN A 219 2.65 12.51 2.68
CA ASN A 219 3.94 12.98 3.20
C ASN A 219 5.00 13.25 2.11
N GLY A 220 4.56 13.75 0.96
CA GLY A 220 5.46 14.05 -0.16
C GLY A 220 5.90 12.84 -0.99
N THR A 221 5.16 11.73 -0.91
CA THR A 221 5.39 10.52 -1.73
C THR A 221 4.07 9.90 -2.18
N VAL A 222 4.12 8.97 -3.14
CA VAL A 222 2.99 8.09 -3.49
C VAL A 222 2.91 6.93 -2.52
N ASP A 223 1.74 6.77 -1.89
CA ASP A 223 1.42 5.61 -1.07
C ASP A 223 0.41 4.72 -1.80
N LEU A 224 0.70 3.41 -1.87
CA LEU A 224 -0.22 2.40 -2.40
C LEU A 224 -0.85 1.63 -1.24
N MET A 225 -2.17 1.69 -1.15
CA MET A 225 -2.91 1.03 -0.08
C MET A 225 -3.96 0.09 -0.66
N PRO A 226 -4.08 -1.15 -0.15
CA PRO A 226 -5.20 -2.00 -0.50
C PRO A 226 -6.54 -1.36 -0.17
N VAL A 227 -7.52 -1.52 -1.06
CA VAL A 227 -8.87 -1.01 -0.87
C VAL A 227 -9.90 -2.03 -1.30
N LYS A 228 -11.04 -2.02 -0.61
CA LYS A 228 -12.26 -2.62 -1.15
C LYS A 228 -12.74 -1.75 -2.29
N HIS A 229 -13.05 -2.36 -3.44
CA HIS A 229 -13.64 -1.67 -4.57
C HIS A 229 -15.06 -2.16 -4.82
N THR A 230 -15.86 -1.33 -5.46
CA THR A 230 -17.20 -1.71 -5.90
C THR A 230 -17.08 -2.62 -7.11
N VAL A 231 -17.50 -3.88 -6.93
CA VAL A 231 -17.63 -4.86 -8.02
C VAL A 231 -18.72 -4.40 -8.98
N GLN A 232 -18.40 -4.35 -10.27
CA GLN A 232 -19.36 -4.15 -11.34
C GLN A 232 -19.18 -5.19 -12.43
N VAL A 233 -20.29 -5.67 -12.98
CA VAL A 233 -20.30 -6.66 -14.07
C VAL A 233 -20.80 -6.01 -15.35
N ARG A 234 -20.55 -6.64 -16.51
CA ARG A 234 -21.01 -6.12 -17.81
C ARG A 234 -22.51 -5.83 -17.85
N GLY A 235 -23.34 -6.62 -17.15
CA GLY A 235 -24.79 -6.38 -17.04
C GLY A 235 -25.19 -5.05 -16.39
N ASP A 236 -24.28 -4.41 -15.64
CA ASP A 236 -24.52 -3.10 -15.01
C ASP A 236 -24.34 -1.91 -15.98
N VAL A 237 -23.84 -2.18 -17.19
CA VAL A 237 -23.47 -1.20 -18.21
C VAL A 237 -24.05 -1.62 -19.57
N VAL A 238 -25.02 -0.84 -20.04
CA VAL A 238 -25.53 -0.96 -21.41
C VAL A 238 -24.53 -0.29 -22.35
N LEU A 239 -23.86 -1.10 -23.17
CA LEU A 239 -22.85 -0.66 -24.13
C LEU A 239 -22.98 -1.50 -25.43
N PRO A 240 -22.91 -0.88 -26.62
CA PRO A 240 -22.92 -1.60 -27.89
C PRO A 240 -21.83 -2.69 -27.96
N ALA A 241 -22.15 -3.79 -28.65
CA ALA A 241 -21.25 -4.95 -28.76
C ALA A 241 -19.90 -4.58 -29.40
N GLU A 242 -19.90 -3.62 -30.32
CA GLU A 242 -18.72 -3.11 -31.01
C GLU A 242 -17.75 -2.45 -30.02
N LEU A 243 -18.27 -1.67 -29.08
CA LEU A 243 -17.44 -1.01 -28.07
C LEU A 243 -16.93 -2.03 -27.03
N TRP A 244 -17.72 -3.07 -26.70
CA TRP A 244 -17.22 -4.19 -25.90
C TRP A 244 -16.05 -4.92 -26.56
N ARG A 245 -16.09 -5.11 -27.89
CA ARG A 245 -14.97 -5.74 -28.63
C ARG A 245 -13.68 -4.91 -28.54
N GLU A 246 -13.78 -3.58 -28.57
CA GLU A 246 -12.62 -2.69 -28.38
C GLU A 246 -12.04 -2.79 -26.96
N VAL A 247 -12.90 -2.86 -25.94
CA VAL A 247 -12.48 -3.10 -24.55
C VAL A 247 -11.78 -4.46 -24.43
N ASP A 248 -12.34 -5.52 -25.01
CA ASP A 248 -11.76 -6.87 -24.99
C ASP A 248 -10.39 -6.90 -25.72
N LEU A 249 -10.28 -6.19 -26.85
CA LEU A 249 -9.03 -6.06 -27.59
C LEU A 249 -7.97 -5.33 -26.75
N PHE A 250 -8.34 -4.23 -26.09
CA PHE A 250 -7.47 -3.52 -25.16
C PHE A 250 -6.95 -4.44 -24.04
N CYS A 251 -7.84 -5.14 -23.35
CA CYS A 251 -7.48 -6.06 -22.27
C CYS A 251 -6.58 -7.21 -22.75
N SER A 252 -6.72 -7.64 -24.02
CA SER A 252 -6.00 -8.79 -24.56
C SER A 252 -4.48 -8.64 -24.60
N SER A 253 -3.94 -7.42 -24.63
CA SER A 253 -2.50 -7.20 -24.80
C SER A 253 -1.67 -7.67 -23.60
N VAL A 254 -2.21 -7.56 -22.39
CA VAL A 254 -1.55 -7.98 -21.14
C VAL A 254 -2.09 -9.31 -20.62
N THR A 255 -3.26 -9.74 -21.09
CA THR A 255 -3.88 -11.00 -20.67
C THR A 255 -3.58 -12.14 -21.63
N THR A 256 -4.32 -12.26 -22.73
CA THR A 256 -4.33 -13.44 -23.59
C THR A 256 -3.28 -13.42 -24.71
N ARG A 257 -2.74 -12.24 -25.06
CA ARG A 257 -1.78 -12.06 -26.16
C ARG A 257 -0.40 -11.58 -25.71
N ARG A 258 -0.17 -11.51 -24.39
CA ARG A 258 1.07 -11.00 -23.76
C ARG A 258 2.32 -11.66 -24.31
N ASP A 259 2.38 -12.99 -24.26
CA ASP A 259 3.57 -13.75 -24.69
C ASP A 259 3.82 -13.65 -26.20
N ALA A 260 2.75 -13.62 -27.00
CA ALA A 260 2.85 -13.46 -28.44
C ALA A 260 3.39 -12.08 -28.84
N LEU A 261 2.93 -11.01 -28.18
CA LEU A 261 3.44 -9.65 -28.41
C LEU A 261 4.92 -9.54 -28.02
N ARG A 262 5.29 -10.07 -26.86
CA ARG A 262 6.68 -10.09 -26.38
C ARG A 262 7.61 -10.85 -27.30
N ALA A 263 7.20 -12.04 -27.76
CA ALA A 263 7.98 -12.85 -28.68
C ALA A 263 8.29 -12.14 -30.01
N LEU A 264 7.42 -11.20 -30.42
CA LEU A 264 7.57 -10.38 -31.62
C LEU A 264 8.25 -9.02 -31.34
N GLY A 265 8.64 -8.73 -30.10
CA GLY A 265 9.26 -7.46 -29.72
C GLY A 265 8.30 -6.27 -29.65
N HIS A 266 6.99 -6.53 -29.53
CA HIS A 266 5.98 -5.50 -29.29
C HIS A 266 5.79 -5.25 -27.79
N THR A 267 5.50 -4.00 -27.43
CA THR A 267 5.05 -3.65 -26.09
C THR A 267 3.68 -4.26 -25.79
N THR A 268 3.48 -4.70 -24.56
CA THR A 268 2.18 -5.20 -24.07
C THR A 268 1.33 -4.08 -23.46
N SER A 269 1.97 -2.96 -23.10
CA SER A 269 1.30 -1.81 -22.49
C SER A 269 0.43 -1.06 -23.49
N ARG A 270 -0.74 -0.63 -23.02
CA ARG A 270 -1.76 0.05 -23.84
C ARG A 270 -2.52 1.09 -23.03
N GLY A 271 -3.05 2.10 -23.71
CA GLY A 271 -3.91 3.11 -23.09
C GLY A 271 -5.28 3.20 -23.75
N LEU A 272 -6.33 3.05 -22.93
CA LEU A 272 -7.72 3.26 -23.32
C LEU A 272 -8.24 4.57 -22.73
N LEU A 273 -8.69 5.49 -23.59
CA LEU A 273 -9.38 6.70 -23.17
C LEU A 273 -10.88 6.55 -23.39
N LEU A 274 -11.65 6.61 -22.31
CA LEU A 274 -13.11 6.72 -22.34
C LEU A 274 -13.49 8.20 -22.39
N ALA A 275 -14.11 8.62 -23.49
CA ALA A 275 -14.52 9.99 -23.73
C ALA A 275 -16.04 10.12 -23.85
N GLY A 276 -16.61 11.26 -23.46
CA GLY A 276 -18.03 11.53 -23.66
C GLY A 276 -18.60 12.43 -22.57
N LYS A 277 -19.88 12.80 -22.66
CA LYS A 277 -20.51 13.72 -21.71
C LYS A 277 -20.49 13.18 -20.27
N PRO A 278 -20.57 14.05 -19.25
CA PRO A 278 -20.84 13.61 -17.87
C PRO A 278 -22.11 12.75 -17.80
N GLY A 279 -22.11 11.72 -16.97
CA GLY A 279 -23.29 10.88 -16.73
C GLY A 279 -23.55 9.74 -17.72
N VAL A 280 -22.76 9.58 -18.79
CA VAL A 280 -22.92 8.48 -19.77
C VAL A 280 -22.41 7.11 -19.30
N GLY A 281 -21.75 7.03 -18.13
CA GLY A 281 -21.34 5.75 -17.53
C GLY A 281 -19.86 5.38 -17.67
N LYS A 282 -18.98 6.30 -18.07
CA LYS A 282 -17.52 6.05 -18.18
C LYS A 282 -16.92 5.43 -16.92
N THR A 283 -17.13 6.04 -15.75
CA THR A 283 -16.65 5.50 -14.45
C THR A 283 -17.21 4.11 -14.13
N LYS A 284 -18.45 3.81 -14.54
CA LYS A 284 -19.01 2.46 -14.38
C LYS A 284 -18.26 1.46 -15.27
N LEU A 285 -18.06 1.79 -16.55
CA LEU A 285 -17.32 0.95 -17.48
C LEU A 285 -15.89 0.68 -16.98
N THR A 286 -15.19 1.71 -16.48
CA THR A 286 -13.88 1.55 -15.85
C THR A 286 -13.91 0.57 -14.66
N ARG A 287 -14.96 0.60 -13.83
CA ARG A 287 -15.10 -0.34 -12.71
C ARG A 287 -15.38 -1.77 -13.17
N VAL A 288 -16.10 -1.96 -14.28
CA VAL A 288 -16.27 -3.29 -14.88
C VAL A 288 -14.92 -3.82 -15.34
N ILE A 289 -14.14 -3.02 -16.07
CA ILE A 289 -12.79 -3.40 -16.54
C ILE A 289 -11.89 -3.73 -15.33
N ALA A 290 -11.90 -2.89 -14.29
CA ALA A 290 -11.15 -3.13 -13.06
C ALA A 290 -11.58 -4.43 -12.36
N THR A 291 -12.89 -4.71 -12.29
CA THR A 291 -13.42 -5.92 -11.68
C THR A 291 -12.98 -7.17 -12.45
N GLU A 292 -13.05 -7.14 -13.78
CA GLU A 292 -12.66 -8.27 -14.65
C GLU A 292 -11.15 -8.55 -14.62
N LEU A 293 -10.34 -7.52 -14.41
CA LEU A 293 -8.88 -7.63 -14.43
C LEU A 293 -8.26 -7.81 -13.03
N ALA A 294 -8.99 -7.54 -11.94
CA ALA A 294 -8.52 -7.80 -10.59
C ALA A 294 -8.30 -9.31 -10.38
N GLY A 295 -7.13 -9.68 -9.85
CA GLY A 295 -6.67 -11.06 -9.72
C GLY A 295 -5.58 -11.35 -10.74
N PRO A 296 -5.90 -11.46 -12.05
CA PRO A 296 -4.90 -11.59 -13.10
C PRO A 296 -3.92 -10.39 -13.15
N LEU A 297 -4.42 -9.18 -12.89
CA LEU A 297 -3.65 -7.95 -12.80
C LEU A 297 -3.86 -7.28 -11.43
N THR A 298 -2.85 -6.54 -10.99
CA THR A 298 -2.97 -5.60 -9.88
C THR A 298 -3.68 -4.34 -10.38
N VAL A 299 -4.80 -3.97 -9.77
CA VAL A 299 -5.54 -2.75 -10.14
C VAL A 299 -5.11 -1.59 -9.26
N VAL A 300 -4.80 -0.45 -9.85
CA VAL A 300 -4.39 0.77 -9.14
C VAL A 300 -5.34 1.91 -9.47
N LEU A 301 -6.16 2.30 -8.49
CA LEU A 301 -7.09 3.42 -8.56
C LEU A 301 -6.36 4.70 -8.14
N VAL A 302 -6.18 5.61 -9.07
CA VAL A 302 -5.38 6.83 -8.84
C VAL A 302 -6.26 7.97 -8.37
N THR A 303 -5.88 8.62 -7.26
CA THR A 303 -6.58 9.83 -6.81
C THR A 303 -6.22 11.05 -7.67
N ALA A 304 -7.12 12.04 -7.68
CA ALA A 304 -6.89 13.28 -8.41
C ALA A 304 -5.60 14.03 -8.00
N GLU A 305 -5.13 13.86 -6.76
CA GLU A 305 -3.88 14.46 -6.31
C GLU A 305 -2.65 13.78 -6.90
N VAL A 306 -2.61 12.44 -6.89
CA VAL A 306 -1.51 11.67 -7.52
C VAL A 306 -1.48 11.92 -9.02
N LEU A 307 -2.66 11.94 -9.67
CA LEU A 307 -2.79 12.22 -11.10
C LEU A 307 -2.17 13.56 -11.52
N ARG A 308 -2.19 14.56 -10.63
CA ARG A 308 -1.70 15.92 -10.93
C ARG A 308 -0.23 16.14 -10.63
N THR A 309 0.43 15.29 -9.83
CA THR A 309 1.74 15.67 -9.26
C THR A 309 2.71 14.50 -9.14
N TRP A 310 2.24 13.26 -9.17
CA TRP A 310 3.07 12.11 -8.78
C TRP A 310 2.97 10.95 -9.78
N MET A 311 2.76 11.28 -11.05
CA MET A 311 2.55 10.27 -12.09
C MET A 311 3.81 9.48 -12.39
N THR A 312 4.98 10.13 -12.41
CA THR A 312 6.25 9.45 -12.61
C THR A 312 6.48 8.45 -11.48
N GLU A 313 6.45 8.91 -10.24
CA GLU A 313 6.67 8.11 -9.03
C GLU A 313 5.66 6.95 -8.92
N LEU A 314 4.40 7.20 -9.25
CA LEU A 314 3.39 6.15 -9.31
C LEU A 314 3.81 5.03 -10.28
N TYR A 315 4.25 5.40 -11.49
CA TYR A 315 4.66 4.41 -12.49
C TYR A 315 5.94 3.67 -12.08
N GLU A 316 6.84 4.30 -11.34
CA GLU A 316 8.00 3.64 -10.75
C GLU A 316 7.61 2.63 -9.68
N GLU A 317 6.71 3.01 -8.77
CA GLU A 317 6.20 2.16 -7.68
C GLU A 317 5.49 0.90 -8.20
N ILE A 318 4.74 1.01 -9.30
CA ILE A 318 4.00 -0.13 -9.85
C ILE A 318 4.83 -1.07 -10.73
N ARG A 319 6.09 -0.74 -11.05
CA ARG A 319 6.97 -1.61 -11.86
C ARG A 319 7.18 -2.99 -11.20
N GLY A 320 7.33 -3.04 -9.88
CA GLY A 320 7.48 -4.30 -9.13
C GLY A 320 6.18 -5.09 -8.92
N LEU A 321 5.03 -4.45 -9.17
CA LEU A 321 3.68 -5.01 -8.95
C LEU A 321 3.14 -5.82 -10.13
N GLY A 322 3.76 -5.73 -11.31
CA GLY A 322 3.19 -6.16 -12.58
C GLY A 322 2.62 -7.60 -12.63
N PRO A 323 1.67 -7.88 -13.54
CA PRO A 323 1.04 -6.95 -14.48
C PRO A 323 -0.02 -6.05 -13.80
N CYS A 324 -0.25 -4.84 -14.32
CA CYS A 324 -1.05 -3.80 -13.67
C CYS A 324 -2.13 -3.17 -14.58
N LEU A 325 -3.28 -2.80 -14.00
CA LEU A 325 -4.25 -1.87 -14.57
C LEU A 325 -4.22 -0.56 -13.77
N VAL A 326 -3.87 0.55 -14.41
CA VAL A 326 -3.90 1.89 -13.83
C VAL A 326 -5.17 2.62 -14.26
N VAL A 327 -5.95 3.10 -13.30
CA VAL A 327 -7.21 3.81 -13.54
C VAL A 327 -7.04 5.29 -13.22
N LEU A 328 -7.19 6.13 -14.23
CA LEU A 328 -7.09 7.59 -14.17
C LEU A 328 -8.46 8.20 -14.47
N GLU A 329 -9.17 8.68 -13.45
CA GLU A 329 -10.45 9.37 -13.65
C GLU A 329 -10.25 10.88 -13.85
N GLU A 330 -11.00 11.47 -14.78
CA GLU A 330 -11.04 12.92 -15.03
C GLU A 330 -9.66 13.54 -15.36
N ILE A 331 -9.01 12.98 -16.39
CA ILE A 331 -7.69 13.43 -16.84
C ILE A 331 -7.67 14.85 -17.39
N ASP A 332 -8.85 15.42 -17.69
CA ASP A 332 -9.04 16.82 -18.09
C ASP A 332 -8.28 17.78 -17.16
N SER A 333 -8.15 17.38 -15.89
CA SER A 333 -7.57 18.18 -14.83
C SER A 333 -6.05 18.33 -14.88
N VAL A 334 -5.34 17.47 -15.61
CA VAL A 334 -3.88 17.52 -15.83
C VAL A 334 -3.54 17.63 -17.32
N ALA A 335 -4.41 17.15 -18.20
CA ALA A 335 -4.14 16.91 -19.61
C ALA A 335 -4.84 17.89 -20.58
N SER A 336 -5.37 19.00 -20.07
CA SER A 336 -6.00 20.04 -20.90
C SER A 336 -4.98 20.79 -21.77
N LYS A 337 -5.43 21.37 -22.88
CA LYS A 337 -4.60 22.27 -23.72
C LYS A 337 -4.01 23.46 -22.94
N GLY A 338 -4.69 23.90 -21.88
CA GLY A 338 -4.23 24.98 -21.00
C GLY A 338 -3.09 24.59 -20.07
N SER A 339 -2.86 23.28 -19.88
CA SER A 339 -1.78 22.74 -19.03
C SER A 339 -0.43 22.69 -19.75
N ARG A 340 -0.34 23.15 -21.01
CA ARG A 340 0.92 23.21 -21.75
C ARG A 340 1.93 24.11 -21.04
N GLY A 341 3.07 23.53 -20.68
CA GLY A 341 4.15 24.22 -19.97
C GLY A 341 4.10 24.06 -18.45
N ASP A 342 3.08 23.39 -17.92
CA ASP A 342 3.08 22.90 -16.55
C ASP A 342 3.97 21.66 -16.44
N THR A 343 4.84 21.60 -15.43
CA THR A 343 5.69 20.44 -15.13
C THR A 343 4.85 19.18 -14.98
N SER A 344 3.69 19.28 -14.33
CA SER A 344 2.79 18.14 -14.09
C SER A 344 2.28 17.50 -15.39
N PHE A 345 2.06 18.30 -16.44
CA PHE A 345 1.63 17.78 -17.73
C PHE A 345 2.77 17.04 -18.44
N ALA A 346 4.00 17.54 -18.36
CA ALA A 346 5.16 16.86 -18.89
C ALA A 346 5.40 15.53 -18.18
N GLU A 347 5.37 15.52 -16.84
CA GLU A 347 5.48 14.30 -16.02
C GLU A 347 4.37 13.30 -16.31
N PHE A 348 3.12 13.75 -16.47
CA PHE A 348 2.01 12.89 -16.87
C PHE A 348 2.27 12.22 -18.23
N LEU A 349 2.73 12.99 -19.22
CA LEU A 349 3.04 12.44 -20.53
C LEU A 349 4.25 11.51 -20.50
N ASP A 350 5.29 11.84 -19.73
CA ASP A 350 6.51 11.04 -19.58
C ASP A 350 6.23 9.74 -18.81
N ALA A 351 5.31 9.74 -17.84
CA ALA A 351 4.88 8.52 -17.17
C ALA A 351 4.12 7.58 -18.11
N LEU A 352 3.27 8.12 -18.99
CA LEU A 352 2.57 7.34 -20.03
C LEU A 352 3.52 6.88 -21.14
N ASP A 353 4.45 7.74 -21.56
CA ASP A 353 5.44 7.43 -22.60
C ASP A 353 6.57 6.54 -22.12
N GLY A 354 6.80 6.53 -20.79
CA GLY A 354 7.93 6.06 -20.00
C GLY A 354 8.69 4.85 -20.49
N THR A 355 9.28 5.02 -21.66
CA THR A 355 10.46 4.40 -22.26
C THR A 355 10.59 2.88 -22.12
N ARG A 356 9.88 2.15 -22.99
CA ARG A 356 10.23 0.79 -23.51
C ARG A 356 10.48 -0.34 -22.47
N SER A 357 10.22 -0.12 -21.19
CA SER A 357 10.60 -1.04 -20.10
C SER A 357 9.47 -1.33 -19.09
N SER A 358 8.31 -0.68 -19.23
CA SER A 358 7.07 -1.12 -18.59
C SER A 358 6.35 -2.12 -19.50
N ASP A 359 6.81 -3.37 -19.51
CA ASP A 359 5.94 -4.43 -20.00
C ASP A 359 4.83 -4.64 -18.97
N ASP A 360 3.59 -4.72 -19.45
CA ASP A 360 2.41 -5.20 -18.74
C ASP A 360 1.63 -4.18 -17.90
N VAL A 361 1.56 -2.94 -18.36
CA VAL A 361 0.69 -1.91 -17.79
C VAL A 361 -0.43 -1.53 -18.76
N LEU A 362 -1.67 -1.77 -18.35
CA LEU A 362 -2.85 -1.23 -18.99
C LEU A 362 -3.25 0.07 -18.31
N THR A 363 -3.50 1.13 -19.07
CA THR A 363 -3.95 2.41 -18.51
C THR A 363 -5.33 2.78 -19.04
N VAL A 364 -6.30 3.00 -18.15
CA VAL A 364 -7.64 3.47 -18.51
C VAL A 364 -7.81 4.90 -18.01
N GLY A 365 -8.05 5.82 -18.93
CA GLY A 365 -8.33 7.23 -18.66
C GLY A 365 -9.80 7.56 -18.90
N THR A 366 -10.36 8.52 -18.16
CA THR A 366 -11.67 9.10 -18.46
C THR A 366 -11.59 10.61 -18.70
N THR A 367 -12.37 11.11 -19.67
CA THR A 367 -12.51 12.55 -19.97
C THR A 367 -13.97 12.91 -20.21
N ASN A 368 -14.38 14.07 -19.71
CA ASN A 368 -15.71 14.63 -19.97
C ASN A 368 -15.74 15.50 -21.24
N ASP A 369 -14.57 15.98 -21.68
CA ASP A 369 -14.42 16.87 -22.83
C ASP A 369 -13.14 16.50 -23.63
N PRO A 370 -13.24 15.55 -24.57
CA PRO A 370 -12.09 15.11 -25.36
C PRO A 370 -11.51 16.22 -26.27
N ASP A 371 -12.26 17.29 -26.54
CA ASP A 371 -11.80 18.42 -27.35
C ASP A 371 -10.96 19.40 -26.53
N SER A 372 -11.14 19.45 -25.22
CA SER A 372 -10.30 20.22 -24.29
C SER A 372 -8.90 19.61 -24.12
N LEU A 373 -8.75 18.31 -24.37
CA LEU A 373 -7.49 17.59 -24.18
C LEU A 373 -6.41 18.01 -25.16
N ASP A 374 -5.17 17.96 -24.69
CA ASP A 374 -4.02 18.14 -25.56
C ASP A 374 -3.90 16.98 -26.58
N PRO A 375 -3.66 17.26 -27.88
CA PRO A 375 -3.48 16.22 -28.89
C PRO A 375 -2.34 15.24 -28.58
N ALA A 376 -1.34 15.66 -27.79
CA ALA A 376 -0.22 14.82 -27.39
C ALA A 376 -0.70 13.62 -26.56
N VAL A 377 -1.80 13.73 -25.81
CA VAL A 377 -2.38 12.66 -24.99
C VAL A 377 -2.82 11.46 -25.85
N LYS A 378 -3.29 11.73 -27.07
CA LYS A 378 -3.88 10.76 -28.01
C LYS A 378 -2.86 10.10 -28.96
N ARG A 379 -1.56 10.16 -28.61
CA ARG A 379 -0.50 9.59 -29.45
C ARG A 379 -0.31 8.09 -29.16
N PRO A 380 0.07 7.28 -30.16
CA PRO A 380 0.45 5.90 -29.95
C PRO A 380 1.52 5.78 -28.85
N GLY A 381 1.34 4.81 -27.94
CA GLY A 381 2.17 4.66 -26.73
C GLY A 381 1.60 5.33 -25.48
N ARG A 382 0.62 6.24 -25.63
CA ARG A 382 -0.16 6.83 -24.53
C ARG A 382 -1.57 6.26 -24.59
N PHE A 383 -2.58 7.08 -24.89
CA PHE A 383 -3.93 6.60 -25.21
C PHE A 383 -4.04 6.32 -26.71
N ASP A 384 -3.72 5.10 -27.10
CA ASP A 384 -3.77 4.62 -28.48
C ASP A 384 -5.16 4.11 -28.89
N THR A 385 -6.05 3.86 -27.91
CA THR A 385 -7.44 3.49 -28.11
C THR A 385 -8.36 4.55 -27.49
N ILE A 386 -9.32 5.05 -28.26
CA ILE A 386 -10.31 6.03 -27.77
C ILE A 386 -11.70 5.48 -28.02
N ILE A 387 -12.47 5.30 -26.95
CA ILE A 387 -13.89 4.94 -27.03
C ILE A 387 -14.69 6.17 -26.64
N GLU A 388 -15.42 6.71 -27.61
CA GLU A 388 -16.44 7.71 -27.34
C GLU A 388 -17.71 6.99 -26.88
N VAL A 389 -18.14 7.28 -25.65
CA VAL A 389 -19.35 6.74 -25.04
C VAL A 389 -20.48 7.74 -25.29
N PRO A 390 -21.36 7.48 -26.28
CA PRO A 390 -22.44 8.41 -26.61
C PRO A 390 -23.54 8.36 -25.54
N PRO A 391 -24.42 9.37 -25.50
CA PRO A 391 -25.72 9.22 -24.84
C PRO A 391 -26.47 8.00 -25.41
N PRO A 392 -27.25 7.28 -24.59
CA PRO A 392 -28.00 6.12 -25.04
C PRO A 392 -29.05 6.47 -26.11
N ASP A 393 -29.15 5.61 -27.11
CA ASP A 393 -30.25 5.63 -28.09
C ASP A 393 -31.57 5.12 -27.46
N GLN A 394 -32.63 5.03 -28.24
CA GLN A 394 -33.94 4.61 -27.73
C GLN A 394 -33.89 3.23 -27.04
N THR A 395 -33.18 2.27 -27.64
CA THR A 395 -33.04 0.92 -27.09
C THR A 395 -32.24 0.96 -25.79
N GLY A 396 -31.10 1.65 -25.79
CA GLY A 396 -30.26 1.81 -24.61
C GLY A 396 -30.97 2.54 -23.47
N ARG A 397 -31.79 3.55 -23.77
CA ARG A 397 -32.61 4.24 -22.75
C ARG A 397 -33.59 3.28 -22.09
N THR A 398 -34.24 2.44 -22.88
CA THR A 398 -35.18 1.43 -22.39
C THR A 398 -34.47 0.42 -21.49
N GLU A 399 -33.33 -0.12 -21.92
CA GLU A 399 -32.54 -1.06 -21.13
C GLU A 399 -32.06 -0.45 -19.82
N ILE A 400 -31.54 0.79 -19.86
CA ILE A 400 -31.08 1.50 -18.67
C ILE A 400 -32.24 1.75 -17.69
N LEU A 401 -33.42 2.13 -18.17
CA LEU A 401 -34.60 2.31 -17.30
C LEU A 401 -35.01 0.99 -16.66
N ARG A 402 -35.00 -0.13 -17.41
CA ARG A 402 -35.28 -1.47 -16.87
C ARG A 402 -34.30 -1.88 -15.76
N LEU A 403 -33.06 -1.40 -15.77
CA LEU A 403 -32.10 -1.66 -14.70
C LEU A 403 -32.43 -0.92 -13.39
N PHE A 404 -33.15 0.21 -13.45
CA PHE A 404 -33.41 1.06 -12.29
C PHE A 404 -34.86 1.06 -11.81
N LEU A 405 -35.79 0.55 -12.61
CA LEU A 405 -37.17 0.33 -12.22
C LEU A 405 -37.35 -1.10 -11.67
N PRO A 406 -38.33 -1.34 -10.78
CA PRO A 406 -38.67 -2.70 -10.36
C PRO A 406 -39.06 -3.55 -11.59
N PRO A 407 -38.58 -4.81 -11.70
CA PRO A 407 -38.81 -5.65 -12.88
C PRO A 407 -40.30 -5.86 -13.22
N ASP A 408 -41.15 -5.94 -12.19
CA ASP A 408 -42.59 -6.21 -12.31
C ASP A 408 -43.45 -4.93 -12.24
N ALA A 409 -42.85 -3.74 -12.27
CA ALA A 409 -43.60 -2.50 -12.26
C ALA A 409 -44.50 -2.40 -13.52
N PRO A 410 -45.78 -2.00 -13.40
CA PRO A 410 -46.69 -1.87 -14.53
C PRO A 410 -46.40 -0.58 -15.32
N VAL A 411 -45.21 -0.51 -15.91
CA VAL A 411 -44.65 0.61 -16.64
C VAL A 411 -44.28 0.16 -18.05
N ASP A 412 -44.85 0.82 -19.04
CA ASP A 412 -44.38 0.74 -20.43
C ASP A 412 -43.08 1.53 -20.55
N VAL A 413 -41.95 0.83 -20.38
CA VAL A 413 -40.62 1.44 -20.36
C VAL A 413 -40.23 1.98 -21.74
N ASP A 414 -40.64 1.32 -22.82
CA ASP A 414 -40.36 1.76 -24.19
C ASP A 414 -41.03 3.11 -24.47
N LEU A 415 -42.29 3.27 -24.03
CA LEU A 415 -42.99 4.55 -24.11
C LEU A 415 -42.31 5.64 -23.28
N VAL A 416 -41.96 5.36 -22.02
CA VAL A 416 -41.26 6.33 -21.16
C VAL A 416 -39.92 6.75 -21.78
N ALA A 417 -39.14 5.80 -22.29
CA ALA A 417 -37.85 6.05 -22.93
C ALA A 417 -37.97 6.98 -24.15
N SER A 418 -39.10 6.97 -24.85
CA SER A 418 -39.35 7.83 -26.02
C SER A 418 -39.43 9.32 -25.67
N TYR A 419 -39.75 9.66 -24.41
CA TYR A 419 -39.80 11.05 -23.93
C TYR A 419 -38.44 11.58 -23.46
N LEU A 420 -37.41 10.74 -23.44
CA LEU A 420 -36.12 11.03 -22.80
C LEU A 420 -34.99 11.18 -23.81
N ASP A 421 -35.27 11.70 -24.99
CA ASP A 421 -34.25 11.89 -26.01
C ASP A 421 -33.13 12.83 -25.54
N GLY A 422 -31.88 12.42 -25.81
CA GLY A 422 -30.68 13.10 -25.32
C GLY A 422 -30.38 12.96 -23.82
N ALA A 423 -31.18 12.21 -23.05
CA ALA A 423 -30.89 11.92 -21.64
C ALA A 423 -29.67 10.98 -21.50
N THR A 424 -28.83 11.23 -20.50
CA THR A 424 -27.69 10.38 -20.16
C THR A 424 -28.09 9.21 -19.25
N GLY A 425 -27.21 8.23 -19.07
CA GLY A 425 -27.49 7.13 -18.13
C GLY A 425 -27.71 7.58 -16.68
N ALA A 426 -27.07 8.68 -16.26
CA ALA A 426 -27.32 9.30 -14.95
C ALA A 426 -28.71 9.95 -14.88
N ASP A 427 -29.14 10.60 -15.96
CA ASP A 427 -30.47 11.22 -16.05
C ASP A 427 -31.59 10.16 -15.96
N LEU A 428 -31.45 9.06 -16.71
CA LEU A 428 -32.42 7.95 -16.68
C LEU A 428 -32.52 7.31 -15.29
N ARG A 429 -31.38 7.16 -14.60
CA ARG A 429 -31.36 6.71 -13.21
C ARG A 429 -32.13 7.66 -12.31
N GLU A 430 -31.96 8.97 -12.49
CA GLU A 430 -32.66 9.96 -11.69
C GLU A 430 -34.16 10.00 -12.00
N VAL A 431 -34.58 9.80 -13.25
CA VAL A 431 -36.00 9.63 -13.60
C VAL A 431 -36.61 8.46 -12.84
N ALA A 432 -35.97 7.29 -12.85
CA ALA A 432 -36.43 6.11 -12.12
C ALA A 432 -36.45 6.34 -10.61
N ARG A 433 -35.33 6.83 -10.05
CA ARG A 433 -35.19 7.13 -8.62
C ARG A 433 -36.24 8.12 -8.14
N ARG A 434 -36.47 9.20 -8.88
CA ARG A 434 -37.45 10.22 -8.54
C ARG A 434 -38.88 9.70 -8.59
N SER A 435 -39.20 8.87 -9.60
CA SER A 435 -40.51 8.22 -9.67
C SER A 435 -40.78 7.34 -8.45
N ILE A 436 -39.77 6.60 -7.98
CA ILE A 436 -39.86 5.79 -6.76
C ILE A 436 -40.00 6.68 -5.51
N LEU A 437 -39.30 7.81 -5.45
CA LEU A 437 -39.42 8.75 -4.33
C LEU A 437 -40.80 9.44 -4.27
N GLU A 438 -41.38 9.80 -5.43
CA GLU A 438 -42.67 10.50 -5.50
C GLU A 438 -43.87 9.56 -5.28
N HIS A 439 -43.75 8.27 -5.64
CA HIS A 439 -44.90 7.35 -5.68
C HIS A 439 -44.71 6.02 -4.94
N GLY A 440 -43.51 5.76 -4.41
CA GLY A 440 -43.14 4.45 -3.87
C GLY A 440 -42.88 3.40 -4.96
N PRO A 441 -42.19 2.29 -4.64
CA PRO A 441 -41.90 1.23 -5.59
C PRO A 441 -43.17 0.52 -6.11
N ASP A 442 -44.16 0.31 -5.25
CA ASP A 442 -45.42 -0.37 -5.61
C ASP A 442 -46.44 0.55 -6.28
N GLY A 443 -46.19 1.87 -6.27
CA GLY A 443 -47.08 2.88 -6.84
C GLY A 443 -46.71 3.29 -8.25
N LEU A 444 -45.74 2.64 -8.89
CA LEU A 444 -45.31 3.02 -10.24
C LEU A 444 -46.35 2.62 -11.28
N THR A 445 -46.65 3.53 -12.20
CA THR A 445 -47.45 3.28 -13.41
C THR A 445 -46.82 4.02 -14.58
N THR A 446 -47.11 3.59 -15.82
CA THR A 446 -46.62 4.28 -17.02
C THR A 446 -46.84 5.80 -16.97
N GLY A 447 -48.05 6.24 -16.60
CA GLY A 447 -48.39 7.66 -16.53
C GLY A 447 -47.54 8.42 -15.51
N ARG A 448 -47.36 7.87 -14.31
CA ARG A 448 -46.56 8.52 -13.24
C ARG A 448 -45.09 8.67 -13.62
N VAL A 449 -44.51 7.64 -14.23
CA VAL A 449 -43.11 7.70 -14.67
C VAL A 449 -42.97 8.64 -15.88
N ALA A 450 -43.93 8.63 -16.81
CA ALA A 450 -43.97 9.56 -17.94
C ALA A 450 -44.12 11.02 -17.49
N ASP A 451 -44.90 11.30 -16.45
CA ASP A 451 -45.04 12.64 -15.85
C ASP A 451 -43.69 13.13 -15.31
N VAL A 452 -42.94 12.28 -14.60
CA VAL A 452 -41.59 12.62 -14.15
C VAL A 452 -40.68 12.86 -15.36
N ALA A 453 -40.66 11.96 -16.33
CA ALA A 453 -39.81 12.03 -17.53
C ALA A 453 -40.03 13.33 -18.32
N THR A 454 -41.29 13.69 -18.57
CA THR A 454 -41.67 14.88 -19.35
C THR A 454 -41.57 16.18 -18.57
N SER A 455 -41.69 16.14 -17.24
CA SER A 455 -41.60 17.35 -16.40
C SER A 455 -40.23 18.03 -16.41
N GLY A 456 -39.17 17.33 -16.82
CA GLY A 456 -37.79 17.83 -16.79
C GLY A 456 -37.21 18.04 -15.39
N ARG A 457 -38.00 17.81 -14.32
CA ARG A 457 -37.61 18.07 -12.92
C ARG A 457 -36.44 17.18 -12.45
N TRP A 458 -36.16 16.09 -13.15
CA TRP A 458 -35.00 15.23 -12.93
C TRP A 458 -33.67 15.89 -13.31
N LYS A 459 -33.67 16.97 -14.09
CA LYS A 459 -32.48 17.79 -14.29
C LYS A 459 -32.27 18.72 -13.09
N PRO A 460 -31.03 18.86 -12.58
CA PRO A 460 -30.74 19.83 -11.54
C PRO A 460 -31.02 21.24 -12.05
N ALA A 461 -32.07 21.85 -11.50
CA ALA A 461 -32.47 23.23 -11.78
C ALA A 461 -32.81 23.92 -10.44
N PRO A 462 -32.53 25.24 -10.29
CA PRO A 462 -32.93 25.97 -9.10
C PRO A 462 -34.45 25.85 -8.90
N VAL A 463 -34.87 25.43 -7.71
CA VAL A 463 -36.30 25.43 -7.36
C VAL A 463 -36.69 26.88 -7.08
N ALA A 464 -37.20 27.56 -8.11
CA ALA A 464 -37.78 28.88 -7.96
C ALA A 464 -39.15 28.75 -7.28
N GLY A 465 -39.32 29.44 -6.15
CA GLY A 465 -40.57 29.51 -5.42
C GLY A 465 -40.70 30.88 -4.74
N ASN A 466 -41.92 31.37 -4.60
CA ASN A 466 -42.21 32.49 -3.71
C ASN A 466 -42.28 31.93 -2.30
N TYR A 467 -41.30 32.27 -1.47
CA TYR A 467 -41.31 31.97 -0.04
C TYR A 467 -41.95 33.18 0.66
N LEU A 468 -43.04 32.95 1.40
CA LEU A 468 -43.66 33.94 2.29
C LEU A 468 -43.20 33.71 3.74
#